data_AF-A0A2G9TBY8-F1
#
_entry.id   AF-A0A2G9TBY8-F1
#
_cell.length_a   1.000
_cell.length_b   1.000
_cell.length_c   1.000
_cell.angle_alpha   90.00
_cell.angle_beta   90.00
_cell.angle_gamma   90.00
#
_symmetry.space_group_name_H-M   'P 1'
#
loop_
_entity.id
_entity.type
_entity.pdbx_description
1 polymer ?
#
loop_
_entity_poly.entity_id
_entity_poly.type
_entity_poly.pdbx_seq_one_letter_code
_entity_poly.pdbx_strand_id
1 'polypeptide(L)'
;MAYRAMGTKAKRLVAFCLCLTQFGIATVLTLLAANNLSNLLAAVGFPINFCYVVLLIAAVLWPFVMLKSPMDFWQAAVGAAVSSTVAAMLIVAGAIHDAPVCRQAVTYPEFSFTNLFLAYGTIAFAYGNLL
;
A
#
# COMPACT_ATOMS: atom_id res chain seq x y z
N MET A 1 -2.73 -24.33 5.55
CA MET A 1 -3.89 -25.03 6.16
C MET A 1 -4.81 -25.68 5.12
N ALA A 2 -4.99 -25.11 3.92
CA ALA A 2 -5.86 -25.65 2.85
C ALA A 2 -5.65 -27.12 2.45
N TYR A 3 -4.42 -27.65 2.52
CA TYR A 3 -4.12 -29.06 2.18
C TYR A 3 -4.81 -30.08 3.08
N ARG A 4 -5.02 -29.74 4.36
CA ARG A 4 -5.63 -30.63 5.36
C ARG A 4 -7.16 -30.70 5.27
N ALA A 5 -7.80 -29.73 4.63
CA ALA A 5 -9.27 -29.61 4.63
C ALA A 5 -9.94 -30.06 3.32
N MET A 6 -9.33 -29.81 2.15
CA MET A 6 -9.97 -30.06 0.83
C MET A 6 -9.08 -30.80 -0.18
N GLY A 7 -7.95 -31.38 0.26
CA GLY A 7 -7.07 -32.19 -0.58
C GLY A 7 -6.18 -31.40 -1.56
N THR A 8 -5.53 -32.12 -2.47
CA THR A 8 -4.39 -31.63 -3.27
C THR A 8 -4.78 -30.66 -4.39
N LYS A 9 -5.98 -30.78 -4.95
CA LYS A 9 -6.48 -29.89 -6.02
C LYS A 9 -6.81 -28.50 -5.46
N ALA A 10 -7.49 -28.44 -4.32
CA ALA A 10 -7.77 -27.21 -3.59
C ALA A 10 -6.47 -26.53 -3.12
N LYS A 11 -5.47 -27.29 -2.65
CA LYS A 11 -4.14 -26.74 -2.32
C LYS A 11 -3.52 -26.00 -3.51
N ARG A 12 -3.60 -26.56 -4.71
CA ARG A 12 -2.99 -25.94 -5.91
C ARG A 12 -3.73 -24.66 -6.32
N LEU A 13 -5.07 -24.66 -6.25
CA LEU A 13 -5.87 -23.48 -6.52
C LEU A 13 -5.58 -22.35 -5.53
N VAL A 14 -5.59 -22.66 -4.22
CA VAL A 14 -5.31 -21.67 -3.17
C VAL A 14 -3.88 -21.15 -3.29
N ALA A 15 -2.89 -22.01 -3.55
CA ALA A 15 -1.51 -21.57 -3.76
C ALA A 15 -1.39 -20.61 -4.95
N PHE A 16 -2.12 -20.86 -6.05
CA PHE A 16 -2.16 -19.95 -7.20
C PHE A 16 -2.78 -18.60 -6.84
N CYS A 17 -3.93 -18.59 -6.16
CA CYS A 17 -4.56 -17.35 -5.71
C CYS A 17 -3.67 -16.56 -4.72
N LEU A 18 -2.95 -17.25 -3.83
CA LEU A 18 -1.99 -16.61 -2.92
C LEU A 18 -0.81 -15.99 -3.67
N CYS A 19 -0.25 -16.68 -4.66
CA CYS A 19 0.82 -16.10 -5.49
C CYS A 19 0.34 -14.87 -6.26
N LEU A 20 -0.87 -14.92 -6.84
CA LEU A 20 -1.46 -13.78 -7.56
C LEU A 20 -1.72 -12.58 -6.65
N THR A 21 -2.30 -12.81 -5.48
CA THR A 21 -2.56 -11.74 -4.50
C THR A 21 -1.25 -11.14 -3.96
N GLN A 22 -0.25 -11.96 -3.66
CA GLN A 22 1.06 -11.47 -3.23
C GLN A 22 1.74 -10.62 -4.29
N PHE A 23 1.66 -11.01 -5.57
CA PHE A 23 2.17 -10.22 -6.68
C PHE A 23 1.42 -8.89 -6.83
N GLY A 24 0.08 -8.92 -6.72
CA GLY A 24 -0.74 -7.71 -6.74
C GLY A 24 -0.42 -6.75 -5.58
N ILE A 25 -0.24 -7.27 -4.37
CA ILE A 25 0.12 -6.46 -3.20
C ILE A 25 1.49 -5.81 -3.40
N ALA A 26 2.49 -6.58 -3.84
CA ALA A 26 3.83 -6.05 -4.08
C ALA A 26 3.83 -4.92 -5.13
N THR A 27 3.09 -5.09 -6.22
CA THR A 27 3.01 -4.05 -7.27
C THR A 27 2.31 -2.79 -6.77
N VAL A 28 1.12 -2.91 -6.16
CA VAL A 28 0.37 -1.75 -5.65
C VAL A 28 1.15 -0.98 -4.59
N LEU A 29 1.79 -1.67 -3.64
CA LEU A 29 2.59 -1.01 -2.60
C LEU A 29 3.82 -0.31 -3.18
N THR A 30 4.45 -0.88 -4.22
CA THR A 30 5.57 -0.23 -4.92
C THR A 30 5.12 1.03 -5.65
N LEU A 31 3.96 1.00 -6.33
CA LEU A 31 3.38 2.16 -6.98
C LEU A 31 3.02 3.27 -5.97
N LEU A 32 2.48 2.89 -4.82
CA LEU A 32 2.15 3.83 -3.75
C LEU A 32 3.41 4.48 -3.16
N ALA A 33 4.46 3.69 -2.92
CA ALA A 33 5.75 4.19 -2.44
C ALA A 33 6.37 5.19 -3.43
N ALA A 34 6.35 4.87 -4.73
CA ALA A 34 6.85 5.77 -5.76
C ALA A 34 6.06 7.08 -5.83
N ASN A 35 4.74 7.05 -5.69
CA ASN A 35 3.91 8.26 -5.72
C ASN A 35 4.22 9.17 -4.53
N ASN A 36 4.29 8.59 -3.33
CA ASN A 36 4.66 9.36 -2.14
C ASN A 36 6.06 9.97 -2.26
N LEU A 37 7.04 9.21 -2.77
CA LEU A 37 8.39 9.71 -2.95
C LEU A 37 8.47 10.80 -4.03
N SER A 38 7.80 10.63 -5.17
CA SER A 38 7.71 11.64 -6.22
C SER A 38 7.08 12.95 -5.71
N ASN A 39 6.02 12.86 -4.90
CA ASN A 39 5.36 14.03 -4.31
C ASN A 39 6.28 14.76 -3.31
N LEU A 40 7.02 14.02 -2.48
CA LEU A 40 8.01 14.59 -1.57
C LEU A 40 9.15 15.28 -2.33
N LEU A 41 9.66 14.66 -3.39
CA LEU A 41 10.73 15.24 -4.22
C LEU A 41 10.25 16.51 -4.95
N ALA A 42 9.00 16.50 -5.45
CA ALA A 42 8.38 17.68 -6.03
C ALA A 42 8.24 18.82 -5.01
N ALA A 43 7.89 18.51 -3.75
CA ALA A 43 7.81 19.49 -2.68
C ALA A 43 9.19 20.09 -2.29
N VAL A 44 10.27 19.31 -2.46
CA VAL A 44 11.66 19.74 -2.20
C VAL A 44 12.28 20.47 -3.42
N GLY A 45 11.56 20.56 -4.55
CA GLY A 45 11.99 21.31 -5.73
C GLY A 45 12.71 20.49 -6.81
N PHE A 46 12.74 19.16 -6.70
CA PHE A 46 13.27 18.26 -7.73
C PHE A 46 12.14 17.43 -8.36
N PRO A 47 11.47 17.93 -9.41
CA PRO A 47 10.41 17.16 -10.07
C PRO A 47 10.99 16.02 -10.90
N ILE A 48 11.07 14.83 -10.30
CA ILE A 48 11.44 13.59 -11.01
C ILE A 48 10.18 12.87 -11.47
N ASN A 49 10.19 12.38 -12.71
CA ASN A 49 9.07 11.66 -13.29
C ASN A 49 8.82 10.33 -12.57
N PHE A 50 7.55 10.04 -12.26
CA PHE A 50 7.10 8.86 -11.52
C PHE A 50 7.66 7.54 -12.07
N CYS A 51 7.74 7.42 -13.41
CA CYS A 51 8.26 6.21 -14.06
C CYS A 51 9.69 5.86 -13.65
N TYR A 52 10.56 6.85 -13.48
CA TYR A 52 11.95 6.61 -13.06
C TYR A 52 12.04 6.21 -11.58
N VAL A 53 11.19 6.81 -10.73
CA VAL A 53 11.15 6.53 -9.30
C VAL A 53 10.69 5.09 -9.04
N VAL A 54 9.68 4.61 -9.76
CA VAL A 54 9.22 3.21 -9.67
C VAL A 54 10.34 2.22 -10.03
N LEU A 55 11.05 2.45 -11.14
CA LEU A 55 12.15 1.58 -11.57
C LEU A 55 13.29 1.55 -10.55
N LEU A 56 13.62 2.71 -9.97
CA LEU A 56 14.65 2.81 -8.94
C LEU A 56 14.26 2.04 -7.69
N ILE A 57 13.04 2.24 -7.17
CA ILE A 57 12.55 1.52 -6.00
C ILE A 57 12.54 0.01 -6.25
N ALA A 58 12.04 -0.43 -7.41
CA ALA A 58 12.01 -1.85 -7.77
C ALA A 58 13.43 -2.45 -7.84
N ALA A 59 14.38 -1.75 -8.45
CA ALA A 59 15.78 -2.20 -8.55
C ALA A 59 16.47 -2.29 -7.18
N VAL A 60 16.16 -1.38 -6.26
CA VAL A 60 16.69 -1.40 -4.89
C VAL A 60 16.05 -2.51 -4.06
N LEU A 61 14.73 -2.69 -4.14
CA LEU A 61 14.02 -3.72 -3.37
C LEU A 61 14.33 -5.14 -3.86
N TRP A 62 14.61 -5.32 -5.16
CA TRP A 62 14.92 -6.61 -5.76
C TRP A 62 15.98 -7.44 -5.02
N PRO A 63 17.20 -6.93 -4.73
CA PRO A 63 18.20 -7.67 -3.96
C PRO A 63 17.78 -7.96 -2.52
N PHE A 64 16.99 -7.07 -1.88
CA PHE A 64 16.51 -7.30 -0.51
C PHE A 64 15.46 -8.40 -0.44
N VAL A 65 14.58 -8.51 -1.44
CA VAL A 65 13.56 -9.57 -1.50
C VAL A 65 14.19 -10.95 -1.74
N MET A 66 15.34 -11.01 -2.42
CA MET A 66 16.10 -12.26 -2.62
C MET A 66 16.83 -12.71 -1.34
N LEU A 67 17.15 -11.81 -0.42
CA LEU A 67 17.69 -12.16 0.90
C LEU A 67 16.58 -12.72 1.79
N LYS A 68 16.40 -14.04 1.71
CA LYS A 68 15.48 -14.85 2.54
C LYS A 68 15.90 -14.90 4.02
N SER A 69 16.17 -13.76 4.68
CA SER A 69 16.25 -13.71 6.16
C SER A 69 15.01 -13.00 6.74
N PRO A 70 13.87 -13.70 6.87
CA PRO A 70 12.67 -13.15 7.49
C PRO A 70 12.77 -13.02 9.02
N MET A 71 13.90 -13.39 9.64
CA MET A 71 14.06 -13.39 11.10
C MET A 71 14.79 -12.14 11.64
N ASP A 72 15.60 -11.47 10.82
CA ASP A 72 16.42 -10.31 11.25
C ASP A 72 15.76 -8.94 11.01
N PHE A 73 14.73 -8.87 10.15
CA PHE A 73 14.11 -7.60 9.72
C PHE A 73 12.91 -7.11 10.55
N TRP A 74 12.69 -7.68 11.74
CA TRP A 74 11.57 -7.26 12.60
C TRP A 74 11.61 -5.76 12.95
N GLN A 75 12.80 -5.17 13.07
CA GLN A 75 12.98 -3.74 13.33
C GLN A 75 12.48 -2.87 12.18
N ALA A 76 12.67 -3.30 10.93
CA ALA A 76 12.14 -2.59 9.77
C ALA A 76 10.61 -2.64 9.73
N ALA A 77 10.02 -3.78 10.09
CA ALA A 77 8.57 -3.92 10.19
C ALA A 77 7.98 -3.03 11.31
N VAL A 78 8.61 -3.01 12.49
CA VAL A 78 8.19 -2.14 13.60
C VAL A 78 8.35 -0.67 13.23
N GLY A 79 9.48 -0.30 12.61
CA GLY A 79 9.72 1.07 12.13
C GLY A 79 8.65 1.52 11.13
N ALA A 80 8.31 0.68 10.16
CA ALA A 80 7.25 0.96 9.19
C ALA A 80 5.86 1.10 9.85
N ALA A 81 5.56 0.27 10.86
CA ALA A 81 4.30 0.38 11.60
C ALA A 81 4.23 1.70 12.37
N VAL A 82 5.27 2.04 13.15
CA VAL A 82 5.33 3.28 13.93
C VAL A 82 5.26 4.51 13.02
N SER A 83 6.03 4.54 11.92
CA SER A 83 6.00 5.67 10.99
C SER A 83 4.61 5.86 10.35
N SER A 84 3.92 4.76 10.01
CA SER A 84 2.58 4.81 9.43
C SER A 84 1.54 5.31 10.44
N THR A 85 1.65 4.91 11.71
CA THR A 85 0.79 5.42 12.78
C THR A 85 1.00 6.92 13.01
N VAL A 86 2.26 7.36 13.09
CA VAL A 86 2.58 8.79 13.25
C VAL A 86 2.07 9.60 12.05
N ALA A 87 2.28 9.10 10.82
CA ALA A 87 1.76 9.75 9.62
C ALA A 87 0.23 9.87 9.65
N ALA A 88 -0.49 8.82 10.03
CA ALA A 88 -1.95 8.86 10.14
C ALA A 88 -2.41 9.91 11.17
N MET A 89 -1.74 10.00 12.33
CA MET A 89 -2.05 11.01 13.34
C MET A 89 -1.82 12.43 12.83
N LEU A 90 -0.72 12.66 12.11
CA LEU A 90 -0.41 13.97 11.51
C LEU A 90 -1.43 14.35 10.43
N ILE A 91 -1.85 13.40 9.59
CA ILE A 91 -2.89 13.63 8.56
C ILE A 91 -4.20 14.05 9.21
N VAL A 92 -4.62 13.37 10.29
CA VAL A 92 -5.87 13.71 11.00
C VAL A 92 -5.77 15.08 11.68
N ALA A 93 -4.66 15.36 12.36
CA ALA A 93 -4.44 16.65 13.00
C ALA A 93 -4.40 17.80 11.99
N GLY A 94 -3.72 17.62 10.85
CA GLY A 94 -3.69 18.59 9.75
C GLY A 94 -5.08 18.81 9.15
N ALA A 95 -5.85 17.74 8.91
CA ALA A 95 -7.21 17.85 8.40
C ALA A 95 -8.14 18.62 9.36
N ILE A 96 -7.99 18.45 10.68
CA ILE A 96 -8.76 19.23 11.67
C ILE A 96 -8.36 20.71 11.66
N HIS A 97 -7.07 20.99 11.54
CA HIS A 97 -6.55 22.36 11.47
C HIS A 97 -6.98 23.09 10.19
N ASP A 98 -7.04 22.39 9.06
CA ASP A 98 -7.41 22.95 7.75
C ASP A 98 -8.92 22.95 7.49
N ALA A 99 -9.69 22.18 8.27
CA ALA A 99 -11.16 22.15 8.22
C ALA A 99 -11.84 23.54 8.27
N PRO A 100 -11.46 24.51 9.14
CA PRO A 100 -12.11 25.83 9.17
C PRO A 100 -11.89 26.66 7.90
N VAL A 101 -10.80 26.44 7.16
CA VAL A 101 -10.46 27.21 5.95
C VAL A 101 -11.00 26.53 4.69
N CYS A 102 -10.94 25.20 4.61
CA CYS A 102 -11.32 24.45 3.41
C CYS A 102 -12.81 24.11 3.32
N ARG A 103 -13.62 24.33 4.37
CA ARG A 103 -15.04 23.95 4.40
C ARG A 103 -15.89 24.59 3.29
N GLN A 104 -15.50 25.76 2.79
CA GLN A 104 -16.24 26.49 1.75
C GLN A 104 -15.99 25.95 0.33
N ALA A 105 -14.97 25.11 0.12
CA ALA A 105 -14.59 24.57 -1.20
C ALA A 105 -14.88 23.06 -1.35
N VAL A 106 -15.57 22.44 -0.38
CA VAL A 106 -15.81 20.99 -0.39
C VAL A 106 -16.94 20.65 -1.35
N THR A 107 -16.58 20.02 -2.47
CA THR A 107 -17.53 19.40 -3.41
C THR A 107 -17.65 17.91 -3.09
N TYR A 108 -18.84 17.45 -2.72
CA TYR A 108 -19.12 16.02 -2.55
C TYR A 108 -19.42 15.41 -3.93
N PRO A 109 -18.65 14.42 -4.41
CA PRO A 109 -18.93 13.77 -5.69
C PRO A 109 -20.24 12.98 -5.60
N GLU A 110 -20.95 12.87 -6.72
CA GLU A 110 -22.18 12.09 -6.78
C GLU A 110 -21.92 10.58 -6.54
N PHE A 111 -22.92 9.91 -5.97
CA PHE A 111 -22.87 8.48 -5.71
C PHE A 111 -22.73 7.71 -7.02
N SER A 112 -21.59 7.05 -7.21
CA SER A 112 -21.31 6.19 -8.36
C SER A 112 -20.93 4.80 -7.87
N PHE A 113 -21.53 3.77 -8.48
CA PHE A 113 -21.19 2.37 -8.20
C PHE A 113 -19.69 2.10 -8.38
N THR A 114 -19.04 2.78 -9.33
CA THR A 114 -17.59 2.69 -9.55
C THR A 114 -16.81 3.14 -8.30
N ASN A 115 -17.18 4.27 -7.70
CA ASN A 115 -16.53 4.78 -6.49
C ASN A 115 -16.77 3.85 -5.28
N LEU A 116 -17.95 3.22 -5.22
CA LEU A 116 -18.27 2.25 -4.17
C LEU A 116 -17.38 1.00 -4.28
N PHE A 117 -17.25 0.40 -5.46
CA PHE A 117 -16.40 -0.78 -5.65
C PHE A 117 -14.91 -0.47 -5.43
N LEU A 118 -14.44 0.72 -5.84
CA LEU A 118 -13.07 1.17 -5.57
C LEU A 118 -12.81 1.34 -4.07
N ALA A 119 -13.75 1.95 -3.34
CA ALA A 119 -13.66 2.11 -1.89
C ALA A 119 -13.71 0.74 -1.16
N TYR A 120 -14.59 -0.16 -1.59
CA TYR A 120 -14.64 -1.51 -1.04
C TYR A 120 -13.35 -2.29 -1.31
N GLY A 121 -12.82 -2.23 -2.54
CA GLY A 121 -11.58 -2.92 -2.91
C GLY A 121 -10.37 -2.42 -2.13
N THR A 122 -10.29 -1.12 -1.85
CA THR A 122 -9.20 -0.55 -1.02
C THR A 122 -9.31 -0.99 0.44
N ILE A 123 -10.51 -1.03 1.03
CA ILE A 123 -10.72 -1.55 2.38
C ILE A 123 -10.38 -3.05 2.44
N ALA A 124 -10.87 -3.84 1.48
CA ALA A 124 -10.58 -5.26 1.40
C ALA A 124 -9.08 -5.53 1.24
N PHE A 125 -8.36 -4.70 0.48
CA PHE A 125 -6.90 -4.77 0.36
C PHE A 125 -6.19 -4.47 1.68
N ALA A 126 -6.63 -3.43 2.40
CA ALA A 126 -6.03 -3.02 3.66
C ALA A 126 -6.16 -4.08 4.77
N TYR A 127 -7.30 -4.77 4.85
CA TYR A 127 -7.57 -5.80 5.87
C TYR A 127 -7.39 -7.24 5.38
N GLY A 128 -7.13 -7.45 4.09
CA GLY A 128 -7.12 -8.78 3.46
C GLY A 128 -6.01 -9.72 3.96
N ASN A 129 -4.93 -9.18 4.52
CA ASN A 129 -3.83 -9.97 5.08
C ASN A 129 -4.06 -10.43 6.53
N LEU A 130 -5.18 -10.02 7.17
CA LEU A 130 -5.51 -10.39 8.55
C LEU A 130 -6.33 -11.70 8.67
N LEU A 131 -6.88 -12.19 7.55
CA LEU A 131 -7.74 -13.38 7.42
C LEU A 131 -6.97 -14.60 6.91
#